data_AF-A0A2A3HI52-F1
#
_entry.id   AF-A0A2A3HI52-F1
#
_cell.length_a   1.000
_cell.length_b   1.000
_cell.length_c   1.000
_cell.angle_alpha   90.00
_cell.angle_beta   90.00
_cell.angle_gamma   90.00
#
_symmetry.space_group_name_H-M   'P 1'
#
loop_
_entity.id
_entity.type
_entity.pdbx_description
1 polymer ?
#
loop_
_entity_poly.entity_id
_entity_poly.type
_entity_poly.pdbx_seq_one_letter_code
_entity_poly.pdbx_strand_id
1 'polypeptide(L)'
;MKIKHWLCGTWLLFVWGCNIFNPSDDTSVQKDNASMLIYEGQKKFRESEYESAANFFASALQADSSKSEAWFGLAKANLYRHSKNPLQIVSDIQQKEDNLPLMGISPELAAEYYDAVHSAIMPLRELVRRDTITQKNPSLKLSDRKVVYSNFSLSYGLLEFAYTVLRFRHSVGSEIGVYIDGNTLHFRLGSLYENALENAQLLEQFNQSIDQLQLDLAYTLDDVLPMVSETLENSGLFDSDDSIGISQILDEQTRSSAESAKWTVSFYKIGDGIDNDGDGCIDEEILDGKDNDGDGLIDEDLRLVPLGYDTDSAIVYVGIGKDSIDHDQNGVKEDSLEHIFKPDGTFLFAENFERIHSGDSSYQAKQLQILKDSDETNVRVSLSERQRLIGRCWNNYTQNQFKVWFQNRQGDAE
;
A
#
# COMPACT_ATOMS: atom_id res chain seq x y z
N MET A 1 12.07 11.36 6.86
CA MET A 1 12.40 11.02 8.28
C MET A 1 11.15 10.84 9.17
N LYS A 2 10.01 11.50 8.90
CA LYS A 2 8.78 11.40 9.70
C LYS A 2 7.85 10.24 9.31
N ILE A 3 7.66 9.88 8.03
CA ILE A 3 6.90 8.65 7.65
C ILE A 3 7.53 7.38 8.24
N LYS A 4 8.87 7.29 8.23
CA LYS A 4 9.60 6.18 8.88
C LYS A 4 9.35 6.10 10.39
N HIS A 5 9.17 7.24 11.07
CA HIS A 5 8.72 7.28 12.46
C HIS A 5 7.20 7.10 12.61
N TRP A 6 6.41 7.26 11.56
CA TRP A 6 4.96 7.09 11.56
C TRP A 6 4.52 5.66 11.21
N LEU A 7 5.31 4.91 10.44
CA LEU A 7 5.11 3.47 10.18
C LEU A 7 5.82 2.58 11.21
N CYS A 8 6.95 3.01 11.78
CA CYS A 8 7.68 2.24 12.79
C CYS A 8 7.55 2.81 14.21
N GLY A 9 7.44 4.14 14.37
CA GLY A 9 7.51 4.84 15.66
C GLY A 9 6.19 4.94 16.43
N THR A 10 5.04 4.85 15.76
CA THR A 10 3.70 4.77 16.37
C THR A 10 3.43 3.41 17.02
N TRP A 11 4.09 2.36 16.55
CA TRP A 11 4.01 1.01 17.12
C TRP A 11 5.05 0.75 18.21
N LEU A 12 5.98 1.69 18.45
CA LEU A 12 7.16 1.52 19.30
C LEU A 12 6.92 1.65 20.82
N LEU A 13 5.71 2.01 21.28
CA LEU A 13 5.44 2.31 22.70
C LEU A 13 4.59 1.30 23.50
N PHE A 14 4.18 0.16 22.92
CA PHE A 14 3.05 -0.62 23.50
C PHE A 14 3.32 -2.03 24.01
N VAL A 15 4.57 -2.40 24.28
CA VAL A 15 4.92 -3.75 24.78
C VAL A 15 5.21 -3.77 26.27
N TRP A 16 4.39 -3.13 27.12
CA TRP A 16 4.47 -3.35 28.57
C TRP A 16 3.09 -3.56 29.19
N GLY A 17 2.64 -4.82 29.13
CA GLY A 17 1.69 -5.40 30.08
C GLY A 17 0.24 -5.44 29.63
N CYS A 18 -0.25 -6.64 29.26
CA CYS A 18 -1.45 -7.25 29.86
C CYS A 18 -1.67 -8.67 29.32
N ASN A 19 -1.93 -9.61 30.25
CA ASN A 19 -2.40 -10.96 29.95
C ASN A 19 -3.73 -10.91 29.19
N ILE A 20 -3.78 -11.47 27.99
CA ILE A 20 -4.86 -11.21 27.04
C ILE A 20 -6.15 -12.04 27.32
N PHE A 21 -6.24 -12.99 28.26
CA PHE A 21 -7.46 -13.81 28.39
C PHE A 21 -7.87 -14.15 29.82
N ASN A 22 -9.10 -13.78 30.21
CA ASN A 22 -9.78 -14.32 31.40
C ASN A 22 -10.86 -15.34 30.96
N PRO A 23 -10.90 -16.58 31.46
CA PRO A 23 -11.92 -17.57 31.08
C PRO A 23 -13.27 -17.29 31.75
N SER A 24 -14.38 -17.61 31.06
CA SER A 24 -15.73 -17.64 31.67
C SER A 24 -16.09 -19.05 32.16
N ASP A 25 -16.59 -19.15 33.39
CA ASP A 25 -16.99 -20.39 34.09
C ASP A 25 -18.45 -20.79 33.85
N ASP A 26 -18.80 -21.36 32.69
CA ASP A 26 -20.13 -21.98 32.48
C ASP A 26 -19.98 -23.42 31.94
N THR A 27 -20.78 -24.35 32.48
CA THR A 27 -20.57 -25.82 32.42
C THR A 27 -21.77 -26.64 31.93
N SER A 28 -22.76 -26.04 31.24
CA SER A 28 -23.97 -26.79 30.78
C SER A 28 -23.93 -27.22 29.29
N VAL A 29 -23.74 -28.53 29.06
CA VAL A 29 -23.39 -29.16 27.77
C VAL A 29 -24.60 -29.41 26.84
N GLN A 30 -24.66 -28.70 25.70
CA GLN A 30 -25.37 -29.10 24.47
C GLN A 30 -24.53 -28.70 23.23
N LYS A 31 -24.51 -29.53 22.17
CA LYS A 31 -23.64 -29.36 20.99
C LYS A 31 -24.07 -28.25 20.01
N ASP A 32 -25.32 -27.80 20.13
CA ASP A 32 -25.93 -26.68 19.41
C ASP A 32 -25.87 -25.37 20.22
N ASN A 33 -25.33 -25.40 21.43
CA ASN A 33 -25.16 -24.22 22.26
C ASN A 33 -23.86 -23.49 21.90
N ALA A 34 -24.00 -22.35 21.21
CA ALA A 34 -22.88 -21.50 20.82
C ALA A 34 -21.96 -21.14 22.01
N SER A 35 -22.51 -20.93 23.22
CA SER A 35 -21.70 -20.62 24.41
C SER A 35 -20.80 -21.78 24.83
N MET A 36 -21.25 -23.03 24.68
CA MET A 36 -20.41 -24.19 24.96
C MET A 36 -19.32 -24.40 23.91
N LEU A 37 -19.66 -24.18 22.63
CA LEU A 37 -18.69 -24.25 21.54
C LEU A 37 -17.60 -23.17 21.73
N ILE A 38 -17.96 -21.97 22.19
CA ILE A 38 -16.99 -20.93 22.59
C ILE A 38 -16.12 -21.41 23.74
N TYR A 39 -16.69 -22.00 24.78
CA TYR A 39 -15.93 -22.53 25.92
C TYR A 39 -14.90 -23.59 25.50
N GLU A 40 -15.31 -24.57 24.69
CA GLU A 40 -14.40 -25.59 24.15
C GLU A 40 -13.34 -24.98 23.24
N GLY A 41 -13.70 -24.00 22.40
CA GLY A 41 -12.75 -23.25 21.60
C GLY A 41 -11.67 -22.54 22.44
N GLN A 42 -12.08 -21.88 23.53
CA GLN A 42 -11.16 -21.24 24.46
C GLN A 42 -10.28 -22.26 25.20
N LYS A 43 -10.83 -23.41 25.57
CA LYS A 43 -10.09 -24.51 26.21
C LYS A 43 -9.02 -25.06 25.25
N LYS A 44 -9.39 -25.37 24.01
CA LYS A 44 -8.46 -25.83 22.97
C LYS A 44 -7.38 -24.81 22.67
N PHE A 45 -7.72 -23.53 22.67
CA PHE A 45 -6.74 -22.46 22.51
C PHE A 45 -5.69 -22.46 23.65
N ARG A 46 -6.11 -22.65 24.91
CA ARG A 46 -5.19 -22.74 26.07
C ARG A 46 -4.33 -24.00 26.05
N GLU A 47 -4.81 -25.06 25.44
CA GLU A 47 -4.07 -26.32 25.21
C GLU A 47 -3.11 -26.23 24.01
N SER A 48 -3.00 -25.06 23.36
CA SER A 48 -2.24 -24.84 22.12
C SER A 48 -2.72 -25.67 20.93
N GLU A 49 -3.95 -26.19 20.98
CA GLU A 49 -4.61 -26.88 19.87
C GLU A 49 -5.37 -25.88 18.99
N TYR A 50 -4.64 -25.00 18.30
CA TYR A 50 -5.23 -23.84 17.61
C TYR A 50 -6.18 -24.21 16.46
N GLU A 51 -5.88 -25.28 15.71
CA GLU A 51 -6.78 -25.78 14.67
C GLU A 51 -8.11 -26.27 15.24
N SER A 52 -8.07 -27.06 16.33
CA SER A 52 -9.26 -27.48 17.07
C SER A 52 -10.03 -26.28 17.60
N ALA A 53 -9.34 -25.28 18.16
CA ALA A 53 -9.94 -24.06 18.67
C ALA A 53 -10.69 -23.28 17.57
N ALA A 54 -10.06 -23.10 16.41
CA ALA A 54 -10.67 -22.43 15.26
C ALA A 54 -11.95 -23.14 14.81
N ASN A 55 -11.93 -24.48 14.73
CA ASN A 55 -13.09 -25.29 14.36
C ASN A 55 -14.26 -25.14 15.36
N PHE A 56 -13.97 -25.07 16.66
CA PHE A 56 -15.00 -24.82 17.68
C PHE A 56 -15.60 -23.42 17.58
N PHE A 57 -14.78 -22.38 17.41
CA PHE A 57 -15.29 -21.02 17.22
C PHE A 57 -16.10 -20.87 15.93
N ALA A 58 -15.65 -21.47 14.82
CA ALA A 58 -16.41 -21.50 13.57
C ALA A 58 -17.77 -22.20 13.75
N SER A 59 -17.79 -23.33 14.47
CA SER A 59 -19.04 -24.04 14.80
C SER A 59 -19.96 -23.18 15.69
N ALA A 60 -19.40 -22.42 16.64
CA ALA A 60 -20.16 -21.49 17.46
C ALA A 60 -20.83 -20.41 16.62
N LEU A 61 -20.14 -19.88 15.60
CA LEU A 61 -20.69 -18.88 14.67
C LEU A 61 -21.78 -19.44 13.76
N GLN A 62 -21.69 -20.72 13.40
CA GLN A 62 -22.77 -21.41 12.67
C GLN A 62 -24.01 -21.57 13.55
N ALA A 63 -23.83 -21.85 14.84
CA ALA A 63 -24.93 -21.97 15.79
C ALA A 63 -25.56 -20.60 16.13
N ASP A 64 -24.74 -19.59 16.38
CA ASP A 64 -25.17 -18.22 16.66
C ASP A 64 -24.10 -17.20 16.27
N SER A 65 -24.26 -16.61 15.09
CA SER A 65 -23.33 -15.59 14.56
C SER A 65 -23.36 -14.26 15.34
N SER A 66 -24.27 -14.08 16.30
CA SER A 66 -24.28 -12.88 17.16
C SER A 66 -23.21 -12.90 18.24
N LYS A 67 -22.56 -14.04 18.49
CA LYS A 67 -21.56 -14.18 19.55
C LYS A 67 -20.24 -13.48 19.19
N SER A 68 -19.99 -12.30 19.75
CA SER A 68 -18.76 -11.54 19.53
C SER A 68 -17.50 -12.27 20.00
N GLU A 69 -17.58 -13.00 21.11
CA GLU A 69 -16.50 -13.84 21.65
C GLU A 69 -16.06 -14.94 20.65
N ALA A 70 -16.99 -15.47 19.85
CA ALA A 70 -16.68 -16.50 18.86
C ALA A 70 -15.90 -15.91 17.66
N TRP A 71 -16.29 -14.73 17.17
CA TRP A 71 -15.55 -14.03 16.12
C TRP A 71 -14.13 -13.69 16.55
N PHE A 72 -14.00 -13.09 17.75
CA PHE A 72 -12.69 -12.75 18.31
C PHE A 72 -11.83 -13.98 18.60
N GLY A 73 -12.43 -15.04 19.15
CA GLY A 73 -11.77 -16.32 19.36
C GLY A 73 -11.27 -16.95 18.07
N LEU A 74 -12.09 -16.94 17.01
CA LEU A 74 -11.73 -17.45 15.69
C LEU A 74 -10.55 -16.68 15.10
N ALA A 75 -10.59 -15.35 15.15
CA ALA A 75 -9.49 -14.49 14.68
C ALA A 75 -8.16 -14.86 15.34
N LYS A 76 -8.15 -14.97 16.67
CA LYS A 76 -6.94 -15.36 17.39
C LYS A 76 -6.49 -16.78 17.06
N ALA A 77 -7.40 -17.74 17.04
CA ALA A 77 -7.06 -19.13 16.73
C ALA A 77 -6.43 -19.24 15.33
N ASN A 78 -6.97 -18.49 14.37
CA ASN A 78 -6.42 -18.36 13.03
C ASN A 78 -5.01 -17.73 12.99
N LEU A 79 -4.77 -16.71 13.83
CA LEU A 79 -3.45 -16.10 13.92
C LEU A 79 -2.40 -17.10 14.46
N TYR A 80 -2.72 -17.82 15.54
CA TYR A 80 -1.80 -18.73 16.22
C TYR A 80 -1.62 -20.08 15.53
N ARG A 81 -2.59 -20.54 14.72
CA ARG A 81 -2.43 -21.79 13.97
C ARG A 81 -1.48 -21.65 12.79
N HIS A 82 -1.37 -20.45 12.24
CA HIS A 82 -0.58 -20.16 11.04
C HIS A 82 0.76 -19.50 11.36
N SER A 83 0.84 -18.71 12.44
CA SER A 83 2.11 -18.14 12.91
C SER A 83 2.58 -18.83 14.18
N LYS A 84 3.83 -19.31 14.17
CA LYS A 84 4.47 -19.92 15.35
C LYS A 84 4.65 -18.94 16.49
N ASN A 85 4.83 -17.66 16.16
CA ASN A 85 5.00 -16.58 17.12
C ASN A 85 4.38 -15.28 16.57
N PRO A 86 3.08 -15.03 16.81
CA PRO A 86 2.42 -13.81 16.36
C PRO A 86 3.05 -12.52 16.89
N LEU A 87 3.78 -12.57 18.02
CA LEU A 87 4.50 -11.42 18.55
C LEU A 87 5.73 -11.05 17.70
N GLN A 88 6.25 -11.98 16.91
CA GLN A 88 7.35 -11.70 15.99
C GLN A 88 6.91 -10.74 14.87
N ILE A 89 5.64 -10.80 14.43
CA ILE A 89 5.08 -9.84 13.47
C ILE A 89 5.22 -8.41 14.00
N VAL A 90 4.88 -8.20 15.28
CA VAL A 90 5.02 -6.91 15.95
C VAL A 90 6.49 -6.47 15.96
N SER A 91 7.39 -7.39 16.32
CA SER A 91 8.83 -7.11 16.36
C SER A 91 9.37 -6.72 14.99
N ASP A 92 8.93 -7.41 13.92
CA ASP A 92 9.39 -7.19 12.56
C ASP A 92 8.84 -5.89 11.96
N ILE A 93 7.66 -5.45 12.39
CA ILE A 93 7.14 -4.11 12.06
C ILE A 93 7.98 -3.00 12.73
N GLN A 94 8.49 -3.27 13.93
CA GLN A 94 9.27 -2.32 14.71
C GLN A 94 10.75 -2.22 14.29
N GLN A 95 11.25 -3.11 13.44
CA GLN A 95 12.64 -3.08 13.00
C GLN A 95 12.91 -1.80 12.19
N LYS A 96 13.99 -1.10 12.52
CA LYS A 96 14.44 0.09 11.80
C LYS A 96 15.17 -0.32 10.54
N GLU A 97 14.43 -0.61 9.47
CA GLU A 97 14.98 -0.82 8.13
C GLU A 97 14.82 0.42 7.26
N ASP A 98 15.60 0.52 6.19
CA ASP A 98 15.39 1.54 5.14
C ASP A 98 14.19 1.21 4.25
N ASN A 99 13.72 -0.05 4.28
CA ASN A 99 12.54 -0.51 3.57
C ASN A 99 11.25 -0.25 4.36
N LEU A 100 10.12 -0.34 3.65
CA LEU A 100 8.81 -0.47 4.28
C LEU A 100 8.80 -1.72 5.19
N PRO A 101 8.25 -1.66 6.42
CA PRO A 101 8.26 -2.80 7.33
C PRO A 101 7.66 -4.05 6.70
N LEU A 102 8.18 -5.24 7.03
CA LEU A 102 7.78 -6.54 6.46
C LEU A 102 8.14 -6.76 4.96
N MET A 103 8.64 -5.76 4.24
CA MET A 103 9.10 -5.98 2.86
C MET A 103 10.41 -6.77 2.80
N GLY A 104 11.30 -6.59 3.78
CA GLY A 104 12.63 -7.19 3.81
C GLY A 104 12.74 -8.61 4.40
N ILE A 105 11.67 -9.15 5.01
CA ILE A 105 11.73 -10.49 5.64
C ILE A 105 11.84 -11.60 4.59
N SER A 106 12.20 -12.84 4.95
CA SER A 106 12.33 -13.92 3.95
C SER A 106 10.99 -14.28 3.28
N PRO A 107 10.98 -14.82 2.05
CA PRO A 107 9.75 -15.23 1.36
C PRO A 107 8.90 -16.23 2.15
N GLU A 108 9.55 -17.18 2.84
CA GLU A 108 8.87 -18.20 3.65
C GLU A 108 8.17 -17.56 4.85
N LEU A 109 8.85 -16.62 5.52
CA LEU A 109 8.28 -15.91 6.67
C LEU A 109 7.16 -14.96 6.24
N ALA A 110 7.30 -14.32 5.08
CA ALA A 110 6.26 -13.48 4.50
C ALA A 110 4.98 -14.27 4.19
N ALA A 111 5.12 -15.47 3.61
CA ALA A 111 3.99 -16.37 3.37
C ALA A 111 3.33 -16.81 4.68
N GLU A 112 4.13 -17.22 5.68
CA GLU A 112 3.63 -17.57 7.03
C GLU A 112 2.82 -16.42 7.64
N TYR A 113 3.37 -15.21 7.59
CA TYR A 113 2.69 -14.02 8.13
C TYR A 113 1.45 -13.65 7.34
N TYR A 114 1.50 -13.74 6.02
CA TYR A 114 0.34 -13.44 5.18
C TYR A 114 -0.83 -14.38 5.53
N ASP A 115 -0.59 -15.68 5.57
CA ASP A 115 -1.63 -16.67 5.89
C ASP A 115 -2.23 -16.44 7.29
N ALA A 116 -1.37 -16.13 8.26
CA ALA A 116 -1.78 -15.84 9.64
C ALA A 116 -2.60 -14.56 9.75
N VAL A 117 -2.11 -13.46 9.18
CA VAL A 117 -2.77 -12.15 9.23
C VAL A 117 -4.06 -12.16 8.42
N HIS A 118 -4.04 -12.69 7.18
CA HIS A 118 -5.23 -12.80 6.34
C HIS A 118 -6.33 -13.62 7.02
N SER A 119 -5.99 -14.79 7.58
CA SER A 119 -6.97 -15.63 8.26
C SER A 119 -7.52 -15.00 9.54
N ALA A 120 -6.74 -14.16 10.22
CA ALA A 120 -7.14 -13.49 11.46
C ALA A 120 -7.98 -12.23 11.20
N ILE A 121 -7.65 -11.45 10.18
CA ILE A 121 -8.27 -10.14 9.95
C ILE A 121 -9.71 -10.26 9.43
N MET A 122 -10.00 -11.29 8.61
CA MET A 122 -11.35 -11.50 8.05
C MET A 122 -12.44 -11.60 9.12
N PRO A 123 -12.34 -12.48 10.15
CA PRO A 123 -13.31 -12.52 11.25
C PRO A 123 -13.31 -11.25 12.11
N LEU A 124 -12.20 -10.52 12.24
CA LEU A 124 -12.18 -9.24 12.96
C LEU A 124 -12.93 -8.14 12.21
N ARG A 125 -12.73 -7.99 10.90
CA ARG A 125 -13.48 -7.06 10.04
C ARG A 125 -14.98 -7.30 10.15
N GLU A 126 -15.39 -8.57 10.11
CA GLU A 126 -16.80 -8.94 10.27
C GLU A 126 -17.31 -8.62 11.69
N LEU A 127 -16.54 -8.87 12.75
CA LEU A 127 -16.89 -8.47 14.11
C LEU A 127 -17.08 -6.95 14.22
N VAL A 128 -16.13 -6.16 13.72
CA VAL A 128 -16.19 -4.69 13.71
C VAL A 128 -17.43 -4.20 12.95
N ARG A 129 -17.71 -4.76 11.78
CA ARG A 129 -18.87 -4.41 10.96
C ARG A 129 -20.19 -4.71 11.70
N ARG A 130 -20.34 -5.91 12.25
CA ARG A 130 -21.55 -6.33 12.98
C ARG A 130 -21.76 -5.53 14.25
N ASP A 131 -20.67 -5.24 14.96
CA ASP A 131 -20.70 -4.43 16.17
C ASP A 131 -21.15 -3.00 15.85
N THR A 132 -20.55 -2.38 14.83
CA THR A 132 -20.91 -1.03 14.36
C THR A 132 -22.37 -0.93 13.94
N ILE A 133 -22.87 -1.92 13.19
CA ILE A 133 -24.28 -1.94 12.77
C ILE A 133 -25.21 -2.11 13.98
N THR A 134 -24.86 -2.99 14.93
CA THR A 134 -25.67 -3.20 16.14
C THR A 134 -25.69 -1.95 17.02
N GLN A 135 -24.58 -1.21 17.12
CA GLN A 135 -24.53 0.06 17.84
C GLN A 135 -25.49 1.09 17.24
N LYS A 136 -25.47 1.23 15.90
CA LYS A 136 -26.31 2.19 15.17
C LYS A 136 -27.79 1.77 15.18
N ASN A 137 -28.06 0.47 15.17
CA ASN A 137 -29.41 -0.07 15.20
C ASN A 137 -29.50 -1.34 16.08
N PRO A 138 -29.73 -1.16 17.39
CA PRO A 138 -29.78 -2.27 18.36
C PRO A 138 -30.86 -3.32 18.08
N SER A 139 -31.87 -2.99 17.27
CA SER A 139 -32.94 -3.92 16.91
C SER A 139 -32.47 -5.07 16.00
N LEU A 140 -31.37 -4.88 15.26
CA LEU A 140 -30.83 -5.87 14.33
C LEU A 140 -30.10 -7.02 15.06
N LYS A 141 -29.63 -6.80 16.29
CA LYS A 141 -28.97 -7.81 17.15
C LYS A 141 -27.89 -8.66 16.42
N LEU A 142 -27.10 -8.05 15.54
CA LEU A 142 -26.05 -8.75 14.79
C LEU A 142 -24.85 -9.13 15.66
N SER A 143 -24.67 -8.46 16.79
CA SER A 143 -23.62 -8.72 17.79
C SER A 143 -24.23 -8.65 19.19
N ASP A 144 -23.80 -9.54 20.09
CA ASP A 144 -24.10 -9.47 21.52
C ASP A 144 -23.24 -8.43 22.27
N ARG A 145 -22.26 -7.82 21.57
CA ARG A 145 -21.38 -6.74 22.04
C ARG A 145 -20.64 -7.05 23.35
N LYS A 146 -20.40 -8.34 23.65
CA LYS A 146 -19.55 -8.72 24.79
C LYS A 146 -18.07 -8.41 24.55
N VAL A 147 -17.64 -8.61 23.30
CA VAL A 147 -16.36 -8.12 22.77
C VAL A 147 -16.70 -7.06 21.73
N VAL A 148 -16.27 -5.83 21.99
CA VAL A 148 -16.45 -4.67 21.12
C VAL A 148 -15.11 -4.20 20.58
N TYR A 149 -15.15 -3.36 19.55
CA TYR A 149 -13.95 -2.84 18.89
C TYR A 149 -12.91 -2.27 19.88
N SER A 150 -13.34 -1.57 20.93
CA SER A 150 -12.42 -1.02 21.93
C SER A 150 -11.65 -2.05 22.74
N ASN A 151 -12.08 -3.32 22.77
CA ASN A 151 -11.31 -4.39 23.40
C ASN A 151 -10.07 -4.80 22.60
N PHE A 152 -10.02 -4.52 21.29
CA PHE A 152 -8.98 -5.04 20.39
C PHE A 152 -8.54 -4.06 19.30
N SER A 153 -8.92 -2.78 19.37
CA SER A 153 -8.67 -1.76 18.34
C SER A 153 -7.20 -1.64 17.94
N LEU A 154 -6.28 -1.68 18.91
CA LEU A 154 -4.84 -1.61 18.64
C LEU A 154 -4.35 -2.82 17.84
N SER A 155 -4.72 -4.02 18.27
CA SER A 155 -4.36 -5.26 17.55
C SER A 155 -4.98 -5.30 16.16
N TYR A 156 -6.20 -4.78 16.01
CA TYR A 156 -6.85 -4.65 14.71
C TYR A 156 -6.07 -3.73 13.78
N GLY A 157 -5.73 -2.51 14.22
CA GLY A 157 -4.94 -1.58 13.41
C GLY A 157 -3.59 -2.15 12.97
N LEU A 158 -2.91 -2.88 13.85
CA LEU A 158 -1.62 -3.49 13.51
C LEU A 158 -1.78 -4.58 12.45
N LEU A 159 -2.79 -5.42 12.61
CA LEU A 159 -3.08 -6.50 11.66
C LEU A 159 -3.55 -5.96 10.31
N GLU A 160 -4.31 -4.86 10.27
CA GLU A 160 -4.70 -4.20 9.02
C GLU A 160 -3.50 -3.60 8.28
N PHE A 161 -2.59 -2.97 9.01
CA PHE A 161 -1.33 -2.50 8.44
C PHE A 161 -0.48 -3.67 7.90
N ALA A 162 -0.28 -4.71 8.72
CA ALA A 162 0.47 -5.90 8.30
C ALA A 162 -0.18 -6.55 7.07
N TYR A 163 -1.51 -6.64 7.05
CA TYR A 163 -2.28 -7.20 5.93
C TYR A 163 -2.03 -6.43 4.64
N THR A 164 -2.07 -5.10 4.69
CA THR A 164 -1.83 -4.22 3.54
C THR A 164 -0.47 -4.49 2.91
N VAL A 165 0.60 -4.52 3.72
CA VAL A 165 1.95 -4.74 3.20
C VAL A 165 2.16 -6.18 2.73
N LEU A 166 1.73 -7.16 3.54
CA LEU A 166 1.94 -8.57 3.23
C LEU A 166 1.13 -9.02 2.01
N ARG A 167 -0.07 -8.47 1.79
CA ARG A 167 -0.88 -8.79 0.61
C ARG A 167 -0.23 -8.27 -0.67
N PHE A 168 0.24 -7.02 -0.67
CA PHE A 168 0.98 -6.48 -1.80
C PHE A 168 2.23 -7.32 -2.08
N ARG A 169 3.01 -7.61 -1.04
CA ARG A 169 4.19 -8.45 -1.19
C ARG A 169 3.85 -9.86 -1.70
N HIS A 170 2.74 -10.43 -1.27
CA HIS A 170 2.29 -11.74 -1.73
C HIS A 170 1.92 -11.74 -3.22
N SER A 171 1.38 -10.62 -3.75
CA SER A 171 1.02 -10.51 -5.16
C SER A 171 2.22 -10.25 -6.07
N VAL A 172 3.19 -9.41 -5.63
CA VAL A 172 4.35 -9.04 -6.47
C VAL A 172 5.60 -9.90 -6.24
N GLY A 173 5.64 -10.69 -5.18
CA GLY A 173 6.79 -11.52 -4.82
C GLY A 173 7.90 -10.77 -4.08
N SER A 174 9.06 -11.42 -3.88
CA SER A 174 10.20 -10.87 -3.15
C SER A 174 11.10 -9.94 -3.96
N GLU A 175 10.93 -9.92 -5.27
CA GLU A 175 11.81 -9.18 -6.18
C GLU A 175 11.52 -7.67 -6.18
N ILE A 176 10.33 -7.27 -5.73
CA ILE A 176 9.93 -5.86 -5.64
C ILE A 176 10.16 -5.37 -4.21
N GLY A 177 11.18 -4.52 -4.06
CA GLY A 177 11.43 -3.80 -2.81
C GLY A 177 10.63 -2.50 -2.76
N VAL A 178 10.05 -2.18 -1.61
CA VAL A 178 9.45 -0.87 -1.35
C VAL A 178 10.21 -0.20 -0.22
N TYR A 179 10.61 1.05 -0.42
CA TYR A 179 11.27 1.87 0.58
C TYR A 179 10.58 3.23 0.70
N ILE A 180 10.86 3.91 1.81
CA ILE A 180 10.27 5.21 2.13
C ILE A 180 11.39 6.24 2.10
N ASP A 181 11.24 7.26 1.26
CA ASP A 181 12.06 8.47 1.33
C ASP A 181 11.14 9.68 1.57
N GLY A 182 11.52 10.55 2.52
CA GLY A 182 10.68 11.68 2.90
C GLY A 182 9.25 11.26 3.28
N ASN A 183 8.30 11.62 2.39
CA ASN A 183 6.87 11.36 2.48
C ASN A 183 6.32 10.47 1.33
N THR A 184 7.19 9.85 0.55
CA THR A 184 6.83 9.12 -0.68
C THR A 184 7.26 7.67 -0.60
N LEU A 185 6.46 6.80 -1.19
CA LEU A 185 6.80 5.39 -1.39
C LEU A 185 7.59 5.25 -2.69
N HIS A 186 8.64 4.45 -2.62
CA HIS A 186 9.49 4.16 -3.76
C HIS A 186 9.61 2.67 -4.00
N PHE A 187 9.45 2.27 -5.26
CA PHE A 187 9.49 0.88 -5.68
C PHE A 187 10.78 0.61 -6.44
N ARG A 188 11.44 -0.50 -6.11
CA ARG A 188 12.60 -1.01 -6.83
C ARG A 188 12.11 -1.95 -7.90
N LEU A 189 12.01 -1.44 -9.12
CA LEU A 189 11.40 -2.16 -10.24
C LEU A 189 12.41 -2.85 -11.17
N GLY A 190 13.71 -2.66 -10.96
CA GLY A 190 14.75 -3.16 -11.89
C GLY A 190 14.72 -4.68 -12.13
N SER A 191 14.18 -5.46 -11.20
CA SER A 191 13.97 -6.91 -11.34
C SER A 191 12.80 -7.29 -12.25
N LEU A 192 11.88 -6.37 -12.56
CA LEU A 192 10.78 -6.59 -13.49
C LEU A 192 11.20 -6.47 -14.94
N TYR A 193 12.18 -5.62 -15.26
CA TYR A 193 12.48 -5.21 -16.64
C TYR A 193 12.63 -6.39 -17.60
N GLU A 194 13.58 -7.29 -17.34
CA GLU A 194 13.86 -8.44 -18.22
C GLU A 194 12.63 -9.33 -18.42
N ASN A 195 11.85 -9.56 -17.35
CA ASN A 195 10.67 -10.41 -17.41
C ASN A 195 9.48 -9.71 -18.08
N ALA A 196 9.40 -8.38 -17.97
CA ALA A 196 8.36 -7.56 -18.57
C ALA A 196 8.50 -7.50 -20.10
N LEU A 197 9.72 -7.45 -20.63
CA LEU A 197 9.99 -7.52 -22.08
C LEU A 197 9.43 -8.80 -22.72
N GLU A 198 9.52 -9.92 -21.99
CA GLU A 198 9.08 -11.23 -22.50
C GLU A 198 7.60 -11.52 -22.24
N ASN A 199 6.99 -10.86 -21.25
CA ASN A 199 5.64 -11.18 -20.79
C ASN A 199 4.83 -9.94 -20.34
N ALA A 200 4.04 -9.40 -21.27
CA ALA A 200 3.11 -8.30 -20.98
C ALA A 200 2.09 -8.59 -19.86
N GLN A 201 1.75 -9.86 -19.59
CA GLN A 201 0.84 -10.21 -18.48
C GLN A 201 1.45 -9.92 -17.11
N LEU A 202 2.79 -9.88 -17.01
CA LEU A 202 3.47 -9.51 -15.77
C LEU A 202 3.20 -8.05 -15.39
N LEU A 203 3.19 -7.15 -16.37
CA LEU A 203 2.87 -5.74 -16.17
C LEU A 203 1.42 -5.55 -15.75
N GLU A 204 0.50 -6.27 -16.39
CA GLU A 204 -0.92 -6.25 -15.99
C GLU A 204 -1.10 -6.72 -14.53
N GLN A 205 -0.46 -7.82 -14.13
CA GLN A 205 -0.49 -8.34 -12.75
C GLN A 205 0.13 -7.36 -11.74
N PHE A 206 1.20 -6.68 -12.15
CA PHE A 206 1.84 -5.65 -11.34
C PHE A 206 0.91 -4.44 -11.15
N ASN A 207 0.32 -3.92 -12.22
CA ASN A 207 -0.65 -2.82 -12.16
C ASN A 207 -1.85 -3.17 -11.26
N GLN A 208 -2.40 -4.39 -11.39
CA GLN A 208 -3.47 -4.87 -10.50
C GLN A 208 -3.02 -4.92 -9.02
N SER A 209 -1.75 -5.24 -8.76
CA SER A 209 -1.18 -5.22 -7.41
C SER A 209 -1.05 -3.79 -6.86
N ILE A 210 -0.71 -2.84 -7.72
CA ILE A 210 -0.64 -1.41 -7.39
C ILE A 210 -2.03 -0.86 -7.07
N ASP A 211 -3.04 -1.15 -7.90
CA ASP A 211 -4.43 -0.76 -7.65
C ASP A 211 -4.93 -1.33 -6.32
N GLN A 212 -4.63 -2.60 -6.05
CA GLN A 212 -5.02 -3.25 -4.81
C GLN A 212 -4.32 -2.66 -3.58
N LEU A 213 -3.03 -2.33 -3.69
CA LEU A 213 -2.28 -1.65 -2.64
C LEU A 213 -2.87 -0.26 -2.35
N GLN A 214 -3.24 0.50 -3.39
CA GLN A 214 -3.88 1.80 -3.24
C GLN A 214 -5.21 1.70 -2.48
N LEU A 215 -6.06 0.71 -2.81
CA LEU A 215 -7.31 0.44 -2.08
C LEU A 215 -7.07 0.04 -0.62
N ASP A 216 -6.10 -0.84 -0.37
CA ASP A 216 -5.81 -1.32 0.99
C ASP A 216 -5.18 -0.21 1.87
N LEU A 217 -4.36 0.66 1.28
CA LEU A 217 -3.86 1.88 1.93
C LEU A 217 -5.01 2.84 2.24
N ALA A 218 -5.92 3.08 1.29
CA ALA A 218 -7.09 3.94 1.53
C ALA A 218 -7.93 3.42 2.69
N TYR A 219 -8.26 2.13 2.70
CA TYR A 219 -9.01 1.51 3.80
C TYR A 219 -8.28 1.65 5.15
N THR A 220 -6.97 1.34 5.19
CA THR A 220 -6.19 1.42 6.42
C THR A 220 -6.09 2.85 6.95
N LEU A 221 -5.95 3.84 6.07
CA LEU A 221 -5.68 5.23 6.44
C LEU A 221 -6.96 6.03 6.71
N ASP A 222 -8.02 5.77 5.96
CA ASP A 222 -9.25 6.57 6.01
C ASP A 222 -10.30 5.95 6.94
N ASP A 223 -10.32 4.62 7.08
CA ASP A 223 -11.29 3.93 7.93
C ASP A 223 -10.66 3.42 9.23
N VAL A 224 -9.58 2.64 9.14
CA VAL A 224 -9.02 1.94 10.31
C VAL A 224 -8.32 2.89 11.26
N LEU A 225 -7.38 3.69 10.74
CA LEU A 225 -6.54 4.56 11.57
C LEU A 225 -7.37 5.57 12.39
N PRO A 226 -8.36 6.29 11.81
CA PRO A 226 -9.19 7.20 12.59
C PRO A 226 -9.98 6.49 13.69
N MET A 227 -10.51 5.29 13.41
CA MET A 227 -11.22 4.48 14.40
C MET A 227 -10.30 4.09 15.57
N VAL A 228 -9.07 3.64 15.29
CA VAL A 228 -8.08 3.32 16.33
C VAL A 228 -7.79 4.56 17.17
N SER A 229 -7.51 5.69 16.54
CA SER A 229 -7.19 6.93 17.22
C SER A 229 -8.32 7.41 18.13
N GLU A 230 -9.56 7.46 17.64
CA GLU A 230 -10.73 7.84 18.44
C GLU A 230 -10.90 6.92 19.67
N THR A 231 -10.64 5.62 19.50
CA THR A 231 -10.74 4.66 20.60
C THR A 231 -9.67 4.89 21.67
N LEU A 232 -8.44 5.20 21.25
CA LEU A 232 -7.32 5.48 22.17
C LEU A 232 -7.50 6.81 22.91
N GLU A 233 -8.02 7.85 22.24
CA GLU A 233 -8.38 9.10 22.90
C GLU A 233 -9.43 8.89 23.98
N ASN A 234 -10.45 8.07 23.69
CA ASN A 234 -11.53 7.78 24.62
C ASN A 234 -11.14 6.79 25.74
N SER A 235 -10.04 6.06 25.62
CA SER A 235 -9.63 5.08 26.63
C SER A 235 -8.91 5.70 27.83
N GLY A 236 -8.53 6.97 27.76
CA GLY A 236 -7.82 7.67 28.84
C GLY A 236 -6.47 7.03 29.19
N LEU A 237 -5.92 6.19 28.31
CA LEU A 237 -4.64 5.48 28.55
C LEU A 237 -3.43 6.43 28.54
N PHE A 238 -3.60 7.63 28.00
CA PHE A 238 -2.54 8.62 27.76
C PHE A 238 -2.91 9.95 28.39
N ASP A 239 -3.04 9.97 29.72
CA ASP A 239 -3.17 11.22 30.46
C ASP A 239 -1.77 11.61 30.98
N SER A 240 -1.27 12.76 30.49
CA SER A 240 0.02 13.40 30.77
C SER A 240 1.30 12.77 30.15
N ASP A 241 2.02 13.60 29.38
CA ASP A 241 3.35 13.42 28.76
C ASP A 241 3.53 12.54 27.50
N ASP A 242 2.76 11.46 27.28
CA ASP A 242 2.90 10.60 26.06
C ASP A 242 1.88 10.89 24.94
N SER A 243 1.13 12.00 25.06
CA SER A 243 0.16 12.47 24.05
C SER A 243 0.79 12.81 22.68
N ILE A 244 2.12 12.79 22.59
CA ILE A 244 2.90 13.02 21.38
C ILE A 244 2.62 11.94 20.31
N GLY A 245 2.39 10.67 20.70
CA GLY A 245 2.15 9.58 19.74
C GLY A 245 0.78 9.64 19.04
N ILE A 246 -0.30 9.88 19.80
CA ILE A 246 -1.67 10.00 19.24
C ILE A 246 -1.83 11.32 18.48
N SER A 247 -1.30 12.42 19.01
CA SER A 247 -1.33 13.71 18.30
C SER A 247 -0.54 13.68 17.01
N GLN A 248 0.57 12.94 16.93
CA GLN A 248 1.30 12.70 15.68
C GLN A 248 0.52 11.86 14.65
N ILE A 249 -0.26 10.86 15.10
CA ILE A 249 -1.12 10.06 14.22
C ILE A 249 -2.24 10.92 13.61
N LEU A 250 -2.78 11.86 14.39
CA LEU A 250 -3.92 12.69 14.02
C LEU A 250 -3.55 14.04 13.42
N ASP A 251 -2.26 14.39 13.38
CA ASP A 251 -1.84 15.69 12.85
C ASP A 251 -2.08 15.82 11.33
N GLU A 252 -2.28 17.06 10.91
CA GLU A 252 -2.58 17.42 9.52
C GLU A 252 -1.44 17.03 8.57
N GLN A 253 -0.20 16.99 9.08
CA GLN A 253 0.97 16.57 8.32
C GLN A 253 0.95 15.06 8.02
N THR A 254 0.52 14.23 8.96
CA THR A 254 0.35 12.79 8.83
C THR A 254 -0.77 12.47 7.85
N ARG A 255 -1.92 13.16 7.94
CA ARG A 255 -2.99 13.06 6.94
C ARG A 255 -2.51 13.44 5.54
N SER A 256 -1.76 14.54 5.41
CA SER A 256 -1.19 14.94 4.12
C SER A 256 -0.19 13.92 3.58
N SER A 257 0.61 13.30 4.47
CA SER A 257 1.58 12.26 4.10
C SER A 257 0.89 10.97 3.64
N ALA A 258 -0.18 10.58 4.32
CA ALA A 258 -1.04 9.45 3.98
C ALA A 258 -1.72 9.65 2.61
N GLU A 259 -2.27 10.85 2.37
CA GLU A 259 -2.80 11.23 1.04
C GLU A 259 -1.72 11.13 -0.03
N SER A 260 -0.53 11.72 0.19
CA SER A 260 0.57 11.62 -0.78
C SER A 260 0.95 10.17 -1.06
N ALA A 261 1.03 9.31 -0.04
CA ALA A 261 1.35 7.90 -0.22
C ALA A 261 0.29 7.16 -1.07
N LYS A 262 -1.01 7.42 -0.85
CA LYS A 262 -2.10 6.83 -1.65
C LYS A 262 -1.98 7.16 -3.13
N TRP A 263 -1.67 8.42 -3.45
CA TRP A 263 -1.56 8.88 -4.84
C TRP A 263 -0.25 8.47 -5.50
N THR A 264 0.88 8.56 -4.79
CA THR A 264 2.21 8.27 -5.37
C THR A 264 2.46 6.80 -5.68
N VAL A 265 1.63 5.90 -5.15
CA VAL A 265 1.68 4.47 -5.52
C VAL A 265 1.27 4.26 -6.98
N SER A 266 0.28 5.02 -7.48
CA SER A 266 -0.16 4.92 -8.88
C SER A 266 0.92 5.34 -9.88
N PHE A 267 1.91 6.14 -9.48
CA PHE A 267 3.01 6.60 -10.35
C PHE A 267 3.86 5.44 -10.88
N TYR A 268 3.72 4.26 -10.29
CA TYR A 268 4.48 3.08 -10.68
C TYR A 268 3.67 2.13 -11.57
N LYS A 269 2.41 2.44 -11.92
CA LYS A 269 1.70 1.68 -12.97
C LYS A 269 2.48 1.84 -14.28
N ILE A 270 2.47 0.80 -15.12
CA ILE A 270 3.27 0.73 -16.35
C ILE A 270 2.38 0.25 -17.49
N GLY A 271 2.39 0.91 -18.65
CA GLY A 271 1.68 0.39 -19.82
C GLY A 271 0.14 0.43 -19.69
N ASP A 272 -0.43 1.36 -18.92
CA ASP A 272 -1.88 1.49 -18.73
C ASP A 272 -2.52 2.61 -19.59
N GLY A 273 -1.73 3.33 -20.38
CA GLY A 273 -2.20 4.40 -21.28
C GLY A 273 -2.61 5.69 -20.58
N ILE A 274 -2.21 5.87 -19.32
CA ILE A 274 -2.52 7.03 -18.50
C ILE A 274 -1.20 7.64 -17.99
N ASP A 275 -1.09 8.96 -18.04
CA ASP A 275 -0.07 9.75 -17.31
C ASP A 275 -0.32 9.57 -15.80
N ASN A 276 0.41 8.69 -15.11
CA ASN A 276 0.08 8.36 -13.72
C ASN A 276 0.78 9.25 -12.69
N ASP A 277 1.77 10.06 -13.08
CA ASP A 277 2.47 10.98 -12.17
C ASP A 277 2.30 12.48 -12.48
N GLY A 278 1.55 12.80 -13.53
CA GLY A 278 1.15 14.15 -13.93
C GLY A 278 2.26 14.93 -14.63
N ASP A 279 3.28 14.27 -15.14
CA ASP A 279 4.40 14.90 -15.81
C ASP A 279 4.17 15.20 -17.30
N GLY A 280 3.05 14.71 -17.82
CA GLY A 280 2.56 14.95 -19.18
C GLY A 280 3.06 13.96 -20.20
N CYS A 281 3.91 13.01 -19.81
CA CYS A 281 4.20 11.84 -20.62
C CYS A 281 3.06 10.85 -20.35
N ILE A 282 2.43 10.37 -21.41
CA ILE A 282 1.32 9.42 -21.27
C ILE A 282 1.94 8.05 -21.31
N ASP A 283 1.42 7.17 -20.46
CA ASP A 283 1.88 5.81 -20.33
C ASP A 283 3.31 5.69 -19.82
N GLU A 284 3.40 5.15 -18.62
CA GLU A 284 4.68 4.88 -18.00
C GLU A 284 5.31 3.67 -18.72
N GLU A 285 6.22 3.92 -19.67
CA GLU A 285 6.69 2.93 -20.63
C GLU A 285 7.82 2.02 -20.08
N ILE A 286 7.96 0.87 -20.74
CA ILE A 286 9.14 0.01 -20.62
C ILE A 286 10.10 0.33 -21.75
N LEU A 287 11.41 0.27 -21.51
CA LEU A 287 12.39 0.49 -22.57
C LEU A 287 12.37 -0.64 -23.60
N ASP A 288 11.59 -0.51 -24.67
CA ASP A 288 11.44 -1.51 -25.73
C ASP A 288 11.47 -0.95 -27.16
N GLY A 289 11.66 0.36 -27.32
CA GLY A 289 11.81 1.01 -28.62
C GLY A 289 10.50 1.18 -29.37
N LYS A 290 9.34 1.12 -28.68
CA LYS A 290 8.02 1.33 -29.27
C LYS A 290 7.30 2.49 -28.58
N ASP A 291 6.48 3.16 -29.38
CA ASP A 291 5.45 4.11 -28.96
C ASP A 291 4.23 3.27 -28.49
N ASN A 292 4.18 2.94 -27.20
CA ASN A 292 3.20 1.99 -26.67
C ASN A 292 1.82 2.61 -26.45
N ASP A 293 1.74 3.94 -26.41
CA ASP A 293 0.52 4.70 -26.15
C ASP A 293 -0.01 5.46 -27.39
N GLY A 294 0.79 5.55 -28.45
CA GLY A 294 0.45 6.10 -29.75
C GLY A 294 0.51 7.63 -29.81
N ASP A 295 1.18 8.29 -28.88
CA ASP A 295 1.29 9.75 -28.84
C ASP A 295 2.35 10.32 -29.82
N GLY A 296 3.16 9.42 -30.39
CA GLY A 296 4.21 9.69 -31.36
C GLY A 296 5.60 9.90 -30.75
N LEU A 297 5.73 9.78 -29.43
CA LEU A 297 6.98 9.67 -28.70
C LEU A 297 7.31 8.19 -28.47
N ILE A 298 8.58 7.88 -28.27
CA ILE A 298 9.06 6.50 -28.04
C ILE A 298 9.89 6.56 -26.77
N ASP A 299 9.60 5.69 -25.82
CA ASP A 299 10.36 5.49 -24.59
C ASP A 299 10.51 6.80 -23.78
N GLU A 300 9.47 7.64 -23.70
CA GLU A 300 9.55 8.97 -23.06
C GLU A 300 9.28 8.99 -21.54
N ASP A 301 8.59 7.98 -21.00
CA ASP A 301 8.30 7.85 -19.56
C ASP A 301 8.81 6.53 -18.94
N LEU A 302 10.12 6.32 -19.06
CA LEU A 302 10.80 5.08 -18.72
C LEU A 302 10.83 4.76 -17.21
N ARG A 303 9.78 4.11 -16.69
CA ARG A 303 9.76 3.53 -15.33
C ARG A 303 10.57 2.26 -15.21
N LEU A 304 10.57 1.45 -16.27
CA LEU A 304 11.31 0.21 -16.35
C LEU A 304 12.47 0.36 -17.32
N VAL A 305 13.64 0.68 -16.75
CA VAL A 305 14.90 0.80 -17.48
C VAL A 305 16.00 0.04 -16.73
N PRO A 306 16.82 -0.79 -17.41
CA PRO A 306 17.97 -1.40 -16.79
C PRO A 306 18.99 -0.27 -16.53
N LEU A 307 19.29 -0.01 -15.27
CA LEU A 307 20.33 0.97 -14.93
C LEU A 307 21.62 0.22 -14.60
N GLY A 308 22.62 0.34 -15.48
CA GLY A 308 24.00 -0.05 -15.22
C GLY A 308 24.74 1.08 -14.50
N TYR A 309 25.48 0.77 -13.44
CA TYR A 309 26.29 1.76 -12.72
C TYR A 309 27.77 1.57 -13.05
N ASP A 310 28.43 2.60 -13.59
CA ASP A 310 29.89 2.67 -13.56
C ASP A 310 30.34 3.04 -12.15
N THR A 311 31.10 2.16 -11.50
CA THR A 311 31.62 2.40 -10.15
C THR A 311 32.61 3.57 -10.10
N ASP A 312 33.21 3.96 -11.23
CA ASP A 312 34.27 4.97 -11.28
C ASP A 312 33.81 6.34 -11.81
N SER A 313 32.64 6.43 -12.47
CA SER A 313 32.25 7.63 -13.24
C SER A 313 31.02 8.39 -12.74
N ALA A 314 30.24 7.85 -11.79
CA ALA A 314 28.90 8.37 -11.42
C ALA A 314 27.92 8.51 -12.62
N ILE A 315 28.27 7.90 -13.75
CA ILE A 315 27.43 7.81 -14.94
C ILE A 315 26.56 6.57 -14.76
N VAL A 316 25.26 6.78 -14.86
CA VAL A 316 24.28 5.71 -14.98
C VAL A 316 24.17 5.40 -16.47
N TYR A 317 24.52 4.19 -16.87
CA TYR A 317 24.24 3.68 -18.21
C TYR A 317 22.84 3.10 -18.23
N VAL A 318 22.10 3.37 -19.29
CA VAL A 318 20.95 2.55 -19.65
C VAL A 318 21.52 1.26 -20.21
N GLY A 319 21.33 0.19 -19.45
CA GLY A 319 22.04 -1.07 -19.56
C GLY A 319 21.66 -1.82 -20.82
N ILE A 320 22.58 -1.76 -21.77
CA ILE A 320 22.81 -2.68 -22.88
C ILE A 320 22.32 -4.11 -22.56
N GLY A 321 21.18 -4.45 -23.17
CA GLY A 321 20.66 -5.80 -23.35
C GLY A 321 20.64 -6.17 -24.82
N LYS A 322 19.82 -7.16 -25.22
CA LYS A 322 19.75 -7.69 -26.60
C LYS A 322 19.21 -6.69 -27.64
N ASP A 323 18.80 -5.50 -27.19
CA ASP A 323 17.97 -4.58 -27.94
C ASP A 323 18.78 -3.35 -28.36
N SER A 324 19.37 -3.50 -29.54
CA SER A 324 19.94 -2.45 -30.38
C SER A 324 18.82 -1.47 -30.78
N ILE A 325 18.49 -0.51 -29.92
CA ILE A 325 17.44 0.51 -30.16
C ILE A 325 18.10 1.81 -30.66
N ASP A 326 17.43 2.47 -31.62
CA ASP A 326 17.81 3.75 -32.22
C ASP A 326 16.92 4.84 -31.59
N HIS A 327 17.15 5.13 -30.30
CA HIS A 327 16.28 6.02 -29.53
C HIS A 327 16.30 7.41 -30.17
N ASP A 328 17.46 7.89 -30.65
CA ASP A 328 17.58 9.23 -31.25
C ASP A 328 17.01 9.35 -32.67
N GLN A 329 16.49 8.25 -33.20
CA GLN A 329 15.92 8.08 -34.54
C GLN A 329 16.86 8.59 -35.65
N ASN A 330 18.16 8.63 -35.40
CA ASN A 330 19.15 9.06 -36.39
C ASN A 330 19.47 7.95 -37.41
N GLY A 331 18.97 6.73 -37.17
CA GLY A 331 19.18 5.54 -37.99
C GLY A 331 20.37 4.68 -37.57
N VAL A 332 21.02 4.99 -36.43
CA VAL A 332 22.26 4.38 -35.95
C VAL A 332 22.07 3.87 -34.51
N LYS A 333 21.65 2.61 -34.42
CA LYS A 333 21.55 1.88 -33.16
C LYS A 333 22.91 1.80 -32.43
N GLU A 334 22.85 1.80 -31.10
CA GLU A 334 24.01 1.59 -30.19
C GLU A 334 25.15 2.63 -30.32
N ASP A 335 24.83 3.90 -30.60
CA ASP A 335 25.84 4.96 -30.63
C ASP A 335 25.92 5.75 -29.30
N SER A 336 26.85 6.71 -29.22
CA SER A 336 27.01 7.53 -28.01
C SER A 336 25.87 8.53 -27.79
N LEU A 337 25.09 8.83 -28.82
CA LEU A 337 23.93 9.73 -28.79
C LEU A 337 22.72 9.04 -28.15
N GLU A 338 22.63 7.71 -28.26
CA GLU A 338 21.68 6.85 -27.51
C GLU A 338 21.83 6.93 -25.98
N HIS A 339 23.00 7.37 -25.51
CA HIS A 339 23.39 7.35 -24.09
C HIS A 339 23.38 8.74 -23.45
N ILE A 340 22.86 9.77 -24.13
CA ILE A 340 23.00 11.13 -23.62
C ILE A 340 21.93 11.41 -22.57
N PHE A 341 22.36 11.22 -21.33
CA PHE A 341 21.85 11.99 -20.22
C PHE A 341 22.40 13.42 -20.29
N LYS A 342 21.52 14.41 -20.12
CA LYS A 342 21.98 15.75 -19.72
C LYS A 342 22.75 15.63 -18.39
N PRO A 343 23.64 16.60 -18.05
CA PRO A 343 24.40 16.56 -16.79
C PRO A 343 23.56 16.47 -15.50
N ASP A 344 22.24 16.63 -15.61
CA ASP A 344 21.26 16.50 -14.53
C ASP A 344 20.55 15.13 -14.49
N GLY A 345 20.94 14.16 -15.34
CA GLY A 345 20.47 12.78 -15.32
C GLY A 345 19.17 12.53 -16.12
N THR A 346 18.90 13.32 -17.17
CA THR A 346 17.64 13.23 -17.96
C THR A 346 17.90 12.85 -19.43
N PHE A 347 17.02 12.05 -20.05
CA PHE A 347 17.13 11.61 -21.46
C PHE A 347 16.99 12.78 -22.46
N LEU A 348 17.53 12.58 -23.67
CA LEU A 348 17.58 13.59 -24.74
C LEU A 348 16.22 13.87 -25.41
N PHE A 349 15.18 13.04 -25.22
CA PHE A 349 13.97 13.00 -26.04
C PHE A 349 12.94 14.11 -25.85
N ALA A 350 12.99 14.86 -24.75
CA ALA A 350 12.10 16.01 -24.60
C ALA A 350 12.82 17.28 -25.09
N GLU A 351 12.47 17.72 -26.30
CA GLU A 351 12.80 19.06 -26.78
C GLU A 351 12.30 20.07 -25.72
N ASN A 352 13.23 20.75 -25.03
CA ASN A 352 12.99 21.64 -23.88
C ASN A 352 12.67 20.99 -22.51
N PHE A 353 13.23 19.82 -22.18
CA PHE A 353 13.21 19.32 -20.79
C PHE A 353 13.94 20.27 -19.82
N GLU A 354 13.21 20.95 -18.93
CA GLU A 354 13.76 21.66 -17.76
C GLU A 354 13.41 20.90 -16.48
N ARG A 355 14.43 20.40 -15.76
CA ARG A 355 14.25 19.74 -14.46
C ARG A 355 13.94 20.78 -13.40
N ILE A 356 12.68 20.93 -13.02
CA ILE A 356 12.34 21.61 -11.76
C ILE A 356 12.66 20.62 -10.63
N HIS A 357 13.46 21.06 -9.66
CA HIS A 357 14.04 20.18 -8.63
C HIS A 357 12.96 19.36 -7.90
N SER A 358 13.04 18.03 -8.04
CA SER A 358 12.16 17.03 -7.41
C SER A 358 12.13 17.05 -5.88
N GLY A 359 13.00 17.84 -5.24
CA GLY A 359 13.02 18.08 -3.79
C GLY A 359 12.20 19.29 -3.33
N ASP A 360 11.61 20.06 -4.25
CA ASP A 360 10.69 21.13 -3.89
C ASP A 360 9.30 20.53 -3.61
N SER A 361 8.83 20.67 -2.36
CA SER A 361 7.48 20.23 -1.97
C SER A 361 6.38 20.90 -2.81
N SER A 362 6.69 22.03 -3.47
CA SER A 362 5.79 22.68 -4.42
C SER A 362 5.58 21.85 -5.70
N TYR A 363 6.59 21.11 -6.18
CA TYR A 363 6.53 20.31 -7.40
C TYR A 363 5.61 19.09 -7.24
N GLN A 364 5.81 18.29 -6.19
CA GLN A 364 4.97 17.11 -5.91
C GLN A 364 3.51 17.50 -5.63
N ALA A 365 3.28 18.61 -4.93
CA ALA A 365 1.94 19.13 -4.71
C ALA A 365 1.25 19.56 -6.01
N LYS A 366 2.02 20.00 -7.02
CA LYS A 366 1.52 20.39 -8.33
C LYS A 366 1.24 19.19 -9.23
N GLN A 367 2.11 18.19 -9.25
CA GLN A 367 1.83 16.89 -9.87
C GLN A 367 0.51 16.32 -9.33
N LEU A 368 0.33 16.31 -8.00
CA LEU A 368 -0.92 15.87 -7.39
C LEU A 368 -2.16 16.69 -7.81
N GLN A 369 -2.01 17.99 -8.06
CA GLN A 369 -3.11 18.82 -8.59
C GLN A 369 -3.45 18.46 -10.04
N ILE A 370 -2.44 18.17 -10.85
CA ILE A 370 -2.58 17.76 -12.25
C ILE A 370 -3.21 16.36 -12.34
N LEU A 371 -2.82 15.43 -11.49
CA LEU A 371 -3.43 14.10 -11.39
C LEU A 371 -4.92 14.17 -11.07
N LYS A 372 -5.31 15.09 -10.19
CA LYS A 372 -6.71 15.34 -9.83
C LYS A 372 -7.48 16.15 -10.88
N ASP A 373 -6.87 16.48 -12.01
CA ASP A 373 -7.47 17.22 -13.11
C ASP A 373 -7.96 16.22 -14.17
N SER A 374 -9.22 15.80 -14.06
CA SER A 374 -9.85 14.78 -14.92
C SER A 374 -10.96 15.34 -15.83
N ASP A 375 -11.30 16.63 -15.69
CA ASP A 375 -12.40 17.27 -16.41
C ASP A 375 -11.89 18.39 -17.33
N GLU A 376 -11.94 18.16 -18.65
CA GLU A 376 -11.52 19.13 -19.66
C GLU A 376 -12.32 20.45 -19.62
N THR A 377 -13.51 20.44 -19.02
CA THR A 377 -14.37 21.62 -18.92
C THR A 377 -14.08 22.46 -17.68
N ASN A 378 -13.34 21.90 -16.71
CA ASN A 378 -13.00 22.53 -15.44
C ASN A 378 -11.52 22.33 -15.09
N VAL A 379 -10.65 22.66 -16.05
CA VAL A 379 -9.19 22.54 -15.92
C VAL A 379 -8.67 23.34 -14.73
N ARG A 380 -8.09 22.65 -13.75
CA ARG A 380 -7.52 23.25 -12.54
C ARG A 380 -6.14 23.87 -12.78
N VAL A 381 -5.34 23.25 -13.63
CA VAL A 381 -3.99 23.71 -13.98
C VAL A 381 -3.88 23.80 -15.50
N SER A 382 -3.84 25.01 -16.04
CA SER A 382 -3.80 25.23 -17.49
C SER A 382 -2.52 24.69 -18.12
N LEU A 383 -2.57 24.35 -19.42
CA LEU A 383 -1.40 23.87 -20.17
C LEU A 383 -0.17 24.78 -19.99
N SER A 384 -0.34 26.10 -20.11
CA SER A 384 0.75 27.06 -19.94
C SER A 384 1.38 27.00 -18.55
N GLU A 385 0.57 26.71 -17.53
CA GLU A 385 1.04 26.58 -16.15
C GLU A 385 1.72 25.23 -15.92
N ARG A 386 1.25 24.14 -16.55
CA ARG A 386 1.93 22.83 -16.55
C ARG A 386 3.29 22.89 -17.23
N GLN A 387 3.36 23.49 -18.41
CA GLN A 387 4.61 23.76 -19.14
C GLN A 387 5.61 24.54 -18.28
N ARG A 388 5.13 25.57 -17.57
CA ARG A 388 5.97 26.43 -16.72
C ARG A 388 6.40 25.76 -15.41
N LEU A 389 5.54 24.96 -14.79
CA LEU A 389 5.76 24.40 -13.44
C LEU A 389 6.31 22.98 -13.42
N ILE A 390 6.06 22.21 -14.46
CA ILE A 390 6.48 20.81 -14.59
C ILE A 390 7.43 20.67 -15.78
N GLY A 391 7.06 21.25 -16.93
CA GLY A 391 7.80 21.05 -18.17
C GLY A 391 7.65 19.61 -18.67
N ARG A 392 8.75 18.95 -19.01
CA ARG A 392 8.78 17.60 -19.60
C ARG A 392 7.91 17.50 -20.86
N CYS A 393 7.16 16.42 -21.03
CA CYS A 393 6.30 16.19 -22.17
C CYS A 393 5.23 17.29 -22.34
N TRP A 394 4.82 18.00 -21.26
CA TRP A 394 3.93 19.16 -21.39
C TRP A 394 4.46 20.23 -22.37
N ASN A 395 5.78 20.37 -22.54
CA ASN A 395 6.37 21.35 -23.47
C ASN A 395 6.10 21.01 -24.94
N ASN A 396 5.81 19.75 -25.25
CA ASN A 396 5.49 19.28 -26.60
C ASN A 396 3.99 19.41 -26.91
N TYR A 397 3.16 19.66 -25.90
CA TYR A 397 1.72 19.68 -26.07
C TYR A 397 1.22 20.94 -26.78
N THR A 398 0.44 20.73 -27.83
CA THR A 398 -0.48 21.71 -28.35
C THR A 398 -1.76 21.77 -27.51
N GLN A 399 -2.57 22.81 -27.69
CA GLN A 399 -3.90 22.90 -27.05
C GLN A 399 -4.85 21.76 -27.46
N ASN A 400 -4.63 21.12 -28.61
CA ASN A 400 -5.42 19.97 -29.03
C ASN A 400 -4.97 18.69 -28.30
N GLN A 401 -3.66 18.42 -28.25
CA GLN A 401 -3.11 17.30 -27.46
C GLN A 401 -3.49 17.42 -25.98
N PHE A 402 -3.45 18.63 -25.43
CA PHE A 402 -3.89 18.89 -24.06
C PHE A 402 -5.34 18.48 -23.79
N LYS A 403 -6.25 18.62 -24.77
CA LYS A 403 -7.64 18.14 -24.63
C LYS A 403 -7.73 16.62 -24.74
N VAL A 404 -6.97 16.03 -25.66
CA VAL A 404 -6.93 14.57 -25.83
C VAL A 404 -6.44 13.89 -24.56
N TRP A 405 -5.46 14.46 -23.86
CA TRP A 405 -4.97 13.93 -22.58
C TRP A 405 -6.07 13.75 -21.51
N PHE A 406 -7.11 14.60 -21.49
CA PHE A 406 -8.24 14.40 -20.57
C PHE A 406 -9.11 13.20 -20.96
N GLN A 407 -9.16 12.82 -22.25
CA GLN A 407 -10.02 11.74 -22.74
C GLN A 407 -9.61 10.39 -22.15
N ASN A 408 -8.31 10.16 -21.95
CA ASN A 408 -7.77 8.94 -21.34
C ASN A 408 -8.07 8.83 -19.83
N ARG A 409 -8.54 9.92 -19.20
CA ARG A 409 -8.86 9.99 -17.76
C ARG A 409 -10.35 10.07 -17.43
N GLN A 410 -11.22 10.15 -18.44
CA GLN A 410 -12.67 10.21 -18.22
C GLN A 410 -13.28 8.88 -17.73
N GLY A 411 -12.48 7.81 -17.62
CA GLY A 411 -12.89 6.50 -17.10
C GLY A 411 -12.82 6.32 -15.57
N ASP A 412 -12.08 7.18 -14.85
CA ASP A 412 -11.82 7.04 -13.41
C ASP A 412 -12.72 7.92 -12.52
N ALA A 413 -13.76 8.52 -13.11
CA ALA A 413 -14.64 9.48 -12.45
C ALA A 413 -15.93 8.87 -11.85
N GLU A 414 -16.01 7.54 -11.67
CA GLU A 414 -17.14 6.86 -11.00
C GLU A 414 -16.78 6.18 -9.68
#